data_AF-A0A6L9QF55-F1
#
_entry.id   AF-A0A6L9QF55-F1
#
_cell.length_a   1.000
_cell.length_b   1.000
_cell.length_c   1.000
_cell.angle_alpha   90.00
_cell.angle_beta   90.00
_cell.angle_gamma   90.00
#
_symmetry.space_group_name_H-M   'P 1'
#
loop_
_entity.id
_entity.type
_entity.pdbx_description
1 polymer ?
#
loop_
_entity_poly.entity_id
_entity_poly.type
_entity_poly.pdbx_seq_one_letter_code
_entity_poly.pdbx_strand_id
1 'polypeptide(L)' 'MEAEEKKFGPGEGPTAKVCVSLRAGNIRAVRERVGARGFSAYVDAAVERQIERDSLEEATRADEDASSPAVERGRIGP' A
#
# COMPACT_ATOMS: atom_id res chain seq x y z
N MET A 1 9.96 20.54 21.82
CA MET A 1 9.24 20.38 20.53
C MET A 1 9.23 18.90 20.24
N GLU A 2 8.37 18.17 20.93
CA GLU A 2 8.04 16.79 20.56
C GLU A 2 6.94 16.94 19.53
N ALA A 3 7.26 16.60 18.27
CA ALA A 3 6.22 16.42 17.28
C ALA A 3 5.35 15.29 17.82
N GLU A 4 4.16 15.67 18.27
CA GLU A 4 3.05 14.82 18.59
C GLU A 4 3.08 13.60 17.67
N GLU A 5 3.03 12.41 18.25
CA GLU A 5 2.87 11.12 17.60
C GLU A 5 1.55 11.12 16.80
N LYS A 6 1.49 11.95 15.76
CA LYS A 6 0.41 11.99 14.80
C LYS A 6 0.62 10.77 13.94
N LYS A 7 -0.32 9.83 14.06
CA LYS A 7 -0.57 8.75 13.10
C LYS A 7 -0.75 9.40 11.72
N PHE A 8 0.34 9.60 11.01
CA PHE A 8 0.30 9.97 9.61
C PHE A 8 -0.18 8.73 8.82
N GLY A 9 -1.19 8.91 7.97
CA GLY A 9 -1.56 7.90 6.99
C GLY A 9 -0.47 7.71 5.93
N PRO A 10 -0.59 6.68 5.08
CA PRO A 10 0.27 6.55 3.89
C PRO A 10 0.24 7.87 3.08
N GLY A 11 1.40 8.38 2.67
CA GLY A 11 1.52 9.64 1.92
C GLY A 11 1.45 10.92 2.76
N GLU A 12 1.25 10.83 4.07
CA GLU A 12 1.14 11.99 4.95
C GLU A 12 2.42 12.25 5.76
N GLY A 13 2.60 13.51 6.19
CA GLY A 13 3.66 13.93 7.10
C GLY A 13 4.88 14.57 6.42
N PRO A 14 5.88 14.98 7.21
CA PRO A 14 7.06 15.64 6.69
C PRO A 14 7.97 14.65 5.95
N THR A 15 8.57 15.09 4.84
CA THR A 15 9.56 14.28 4.12
C THR A 15 10.79 13.99 4.99
N ALA A 16 11.10 12.70 5.15
CA ALA A 16 12.32 12.23 5.80
C ALA A 16 13.24 11.53 4.78
N LYS A 17 14.56 11.64 4.98
CA LYS A 17 15.54 10.92 4.16
C LYS A 17 15.87 9.58 4.81
N VAL A 18 15.69 8.50 4.05
CA VAL A 18 16.07 7.14 4.44
C VAL A 18 16.89 6.50 3.32
N CYS A 19 17.83 5.62 3.69
CA CYS A 19 18.66 4.88 2.74
C CYS A 19 18.17 3.43 2.63
N VAL A 20 17.94 2.97 1.41
CA VAL A 20 17.52 1.59 1.12
C VAL A 20 18.32 1.02 -0.05
N SER A 21 18.41 -0.30 -0.14
CA SER A 21 18.99 -0.97 -1.30
C SER A 21 17.91 -1.29 -2.32
N LEU A 22 18.18 -1.02 -3.61
CA LEU A 22 17.30 -1.35 -4.72
C LEU A 22 18.08 -2.08 -5.80
N ARG A 23 17.41 -2.97 -6.52
CA ARG A 23 18.00 -3.66 -7.68
C ARG A 23 18.39 -2.62 -8.74
N ALA A 24 19.59 -2.76 -9.30
CA ALA A 24 20.10 -1.84 -10.33
C ALA A 24 19.14 -1.69 -11.53
N GLY A 25 18.49 -2.79 -11.94
CA GLY A 25 17.46 -2.76 -12.99
C GLY A 25 16.26 -1.86 -12.65
N ASN A 26 15.80 -1.87 -11.40
CA ASN A 26 14.69 -1.02 -10.95
C ASN A 26 15.12 0.45 -10.94
N ILE A 27 16.33 0.74 -10.44
CA ILE A 27 16.88 2.10 -10.43
C ILE A 27 16.93 2.66 -11.85
N ARG A 28 17.43 1.86 -12.80
CA ARG A 28 17.49 2.23 -14.22
C ARG A 28 16.09 2.47 -14.79
N ALA A 29 15.16 1.54 -14.62
CA ALA A 29 13.81 1.64 -15.17
C ALA A 29 13.05 2.87 -14.64
N VAL A 30 13.19 3.18 -13.35
CA VAL A 30 12.58 4.39 -12.77
C VAL A 30 13.23 5.65 -13.33
N ARG A 31 14.56 5.70 -13.39
CA ARG A 31 15.28 6.87 -13.96
C ARG A 31 14.93 7.11 -15.43
N GLU A 32 14.77 6.06 -16.23
CA GLU A 32 14.32 6.18 -17.62
C GLU A 32 12.88 6.70 -17.71
N ARG A 33 12.02 6.33 -16.76
CA ARG A 33 10.61 6.75 -16.72
C ARG A 33 10.40 8.20 -16.27
N VAL A 34 11.08 8.65 -15.22
CA VAL A 34 10.80 9.96 -14.56
C VAL A 34 11.99 10.92 -14.53
N GLY A 35 13.14 10.52 -15.06
CA GLY A 35 14.38 11.27 -14.98
C GLY A 35 14.99 11.32 -13.57
N ALA A 36 16.08 12.07 -13.41
CA ALA A 36 16.80 12.15 -12.14
C ALA A 36 16.05 12.92 -11.04
N ARG A 37 15.30 13.97 -11.42
CA ARG A 37 14.57 14.84 -10.47
C ARG A 37 13.25 14.23 -10.00
N GLY A 38 12.66 13.32 -10.78
CA GLY A 38 11.39 12.66 -10.43
C GLY A 38 11.53 11.39 -9.59
N PHE A 39 12.76 10.93 -9.33
CA PHE A 39 13.00 9.61 -8.75
C PHE A 39 12.37 9.45 -7.35
N SER A 40 12.60 10.39 -6.45
CA SER A 40 12.06 10.31 -5.08
C SER A 40 10.54 10.39 -5.07
N ALA A 41 9.95 11.34 -5.80
CA ALA A 41 8.50 11.50 -5.90
C ALA A 41 7.82 10.26 -6.50
N TYR A 42 8.46 9.63 -7.49
CA TYR A 42 7.94 8.40 -8.08
C TYR A 42 7.95 7.24 -7.07
N VAL A 43 9.06 7.07 -6.33
CA VAL A 43 9.18 6.01 -5.33
C VAL A 43 8.18 6.23 -4.19
N ASP A 44 8.07 7.46 -3.69
CA ASP A 44 7.15 7.84 -2.62
C ASP A 44 5.69 7.48 -2.97
N ALA A 45 5.21 7.98 -4.11
CA ALA A 45 3.86 7.67 -4.58
C ALA A 45 3.67 6.17 -4.92
N ALA A 46 4.73 5.46 -5.32
CA ALA A 46 4.64 4.02 -5.55
C ALA A 46 4.53 3.21 -4.25
N VAL A 47 5.20 3.65 -3.19
CA VAL A 47 5.10 3.04 -1.87
C VAL A 47 3.72 3.29 -1.27
N GLU A 48 3.21 4.51 -1.34
CA GLU A 48 1.86 4.86 -0.88
C GLU A 48 0.80 3.95 -1.53
N ARG A 49 0.79 3.88 -2.87
CA ARG A 49 -0.14 3.00 -3.61
C ARG A 49 -0.01 1.52 -3.25
N GLN A 50 1.19 1.06 -2.91
CA GLN A 50 1.40 -0.33 -2.53
C GLN A 50 0.82 -0.59 -1.13
N ILE A 51 1.06 0.31 -0.17
CA ILE A 51 0.50 0.18 1.19
C ILE A 51 -1.03 0.23 1.15
N GLU A 52 -1.61 1.14 0.36
CA GLU A 52 -3.07 1.21 0.17
C GLU A 52 -3.62 -0.09 -0.39
N ARG A 53 -2.94 -0.68 -1.39
CA ARG A 53 -3.33 -1.98 -1.95
C ARG A 53 -3.23 -3.08 -0.90
N ASP A 54 -2.12 -3.16 -0.17
CA ASP A 54 -1.92 -4.18 0.85
C ASP A 54 -3.01 -4.08 1.94
N SER A 55 -3.38 -2.86 2.32
CA SER A 55 -4.48 -2.58 3.26
C SER A 55 -5.84 -3.05 2.74
N LEU A 56 -6.12 -2.85 1.44
CA LEU A 56 -7.36 -3.30 0.80
C LEU A 56 -7.42 -4.84 0.70
N GLU A 57 -6.30 -5.48 0.37
CA GLU A 57 -6.19 -6.94 0.33
C GLU A 57 -6.38 -7.55 1.72
N GLU A 58 -5.81 -6.93 2.76
CA GLU A 58 -5.98 -7.34 4.15
C GLU A 58 -7.45 -7.24 4.61
N ALA A 59 -8.12 -6.12 4.32
CA ALA A 59 -9.54 -5.94 4.65
C ALA A 59 -10.41 -6.99 3.96
N THR A 60 -10.17 -7.26 2.66
CA THR A 60 -10.90 -8.28 1.90
C THR A 60 -10.72 -9.66 2.53
N ARG A 61 -9.50 -10.00 2.94
CA ARG A 61 -9.22 -11.29 3.58
C ARG A 61 -9.89 -11.42 4.95
N ALA A 62 -9.91 -10.35 5.73
CA ALA A 62 -10.57 -10.32 7.03
C ALA A 62 -12.10 -10.51 6.91
N ASP A 63 -12.72 -9.92 5.90
CA ASP A 63 -14.14 -10.13 5.59
C ASP A 63 -14.44 -11.57 5.15
N GLU A 64 -13.60 -12.17 4.31
CA GLU A 64 -13.75 -13.58 3.87
C GLU A 64 -13.59 -14.57 5.03
N ASP A 65 -12.64 -14.34 5.94
CA ASP A 65 -12.45 -15.17 7.14
C ASP A 65 -13.59 -14.97 8.17
N ALA A 66 -14.18 -13.77 8.24
CA ALA A 66 -15.36 -13.49 9.06
C ALA A 66 -16.65 -14.09 8.45
N SER A 67 -16.72 -14.17 7.13
CA SER A 67 -17.84 -14.72 6.37
C SER A 67 -17.67 -16.23 6.17
N SER A 68 -17.69 -17.00 7.26
CA SER A 68 -17.95 -18.45 7.14
C SER A 68 -19.31 -18.65 6.45
N PRO A 69 -19.42 -19.48 5.41
CA PRO A 69 -20.61 -19.50 4.58
C PRO A 69 -21.74 -20.22 5.32
N ALA A 70 -22.76 -19.48 5.74
CA ALA A 70 -24.10 -20.01 5.84
C ALA A 70 -24.64 -20.22 4.40
N VAL A 71 -24.05 -21.15 3.66
CA VAL A 71 -24.68 -21.68 2.44
C VAL A 71 -25.76 -22.68 2.85
N GLU A 72 -26.83 -22.19 3.47
CA GLU A 72 -28.08 -22.96 3.54
C GLU A 72 -28.76 -22.90 2.17
N ARG A 73 -28.21 -23.69 1.25
CA ARG A 73 -28.97 -24.13 0.08
C ARG A 73 -30.06 -25.06 0.58
N GLY A 74 -31.31 -24.59 0.48
CA GLY A 74 -32.46 -25.48 0.30
C GLY A 74 -33.49 -25.42 1.41
N ARG A 75 -34.42 -24.47 1.31
CA ARG A 75 -35.81 -24.76 1.63
C ARG A 75 -36.75 -23.85 0.85
N ILE A 76 -36.94 -24.17 -0.43
CA ILE A 76 -38.18 -23.84 -1.13
C ILE A 76 -38.90 -25.17 -1.33
N GLY A 77 -40.01 -25.32 -0.63
CA GLY A 77 -41.02 -26.34 -0.88
C GLY A 77 -42.11 -26.27 0.18
N PRO A 78 -43.29 -26.86 -0.05
CA PRO A 78 -43.88 -27.29 -1.32
C PRO A 78 -44.76 -26.21 -1.99
#